data_AF-A0A926EJQ6-F1
#
_entry.id   AF-A0A926EJQ6-F1
#
_cell.length_a   1.000
_cell.length_b   1.000
_cell.length_c   1.000
_cell.angle_alpha   90.00
_cell.angle_beta   90.00
_cell.angle_gamma   90.00
#
_symmetry.space_group_name_H-M   'P 1'
#
loop_
_entity.id
_entity.type
_entity.pdbx_description
1 polymer ?
#
loop_
_entity_poly.entity_id
_entity_poly.type
_entity_poly.pdbx_seq_one_letter_code
_entity_poly.pdbx_strand_id
1 'polypeptide(L)'
;MLTNDIITDRLIIKSMREEYSSLCFSIWLDDEMGKYLSDPTRANASESYMNFAKGIEDDESWYPFVAFLKDSYALIKQIEIL
;
A
#
# COMPACT_ATOMS: atom_id res chain seq x y z
N MET A 1 8.17 -11.15 -0.62
CA MET A 1 9.61 -10.93 -0.91
C MET A 1 10.00 -9.45 -0.81
N LEU A 2 11.10 -9.14 -0.12
CA LEU A 2 11.61 -7.77 0.04
C LEU A 2 12.72 -7.45 -0.98
N THR A 3 12.74 -6.21 -1.47
CA THR A 3 13.77 -5.70 -2.38
C THR A 3 14.42 -4.44 -1.81
N ASN A 4 15.52 -4.01 -2.43
CA ASN A 4 16.06 -2.68 -2.18
C ASN A 4 15.05 -1.61 -2.59
N ASP A 5 15.10 -0.47 -1.89
CA ASP A 5 14.28 0.69 -2.24
C ASP A 5 14.63 1.20 -3.65
N ILE A 6 13.62 1.58 -4.42
CA ILE A 6 13.81 2.29 -5.69
C ILE A 6 13.71 3.78 -5.38
N ILE A 7 14.83 4.49 -5.55
CA ILE A 7 14.95 5.91 -5.25
C ILE A 7 14.88 6.70 -6.56
N THR A 8 13.98 7.67 -6.61
CA THR A 8 13.85 8.62 -7.73
C THR A 8 14.09 10.05 -7.23
N ASP A 9 13.94 11.02 -8.14
CA ASP A 9 14.05 12.44 -7.80
C ASP A 9 13.00 12.88 -6.78
N ARG A 10 11.79 12.31 -6.86
CA ARG A 10 10.63 12.76 -6.06
C ARG A 10 10.03 11.69 -5.16
N LEU A 11 10.27 10.42 -5.45
CA LEU A 11 9.66 9.28 -4.78
C LEU A 11 10.69 8.32 -4.22
N ILE A 12 10.33 7.72 -3.09
CA ILE A 12 10.96 6.54 -2.52
C ILE A 12 9.94 5.42 -2.64
N ILE A 13 10.24 4.39 -3.42
CA ILE A 13 9.37 3.23 -3.58
C ILE A 13 9.97 2.08 -2.78
N LYS A 14 9.22 1.60 -1.79
CA LYS A 14 9.65 0.54 -0.86
C LYS A 14 8.80 -0.70 -1.09
N SER A 15 9.35 -1.89 -0.87
CA SER A 15 8.53 -3.10 -0.77
C SER A 15 7.48 -2.91 0.31
N MET A 16 6.28 -3.42 0.05
CA MET A 16 5.22 -3.41 1.05
C MET A 16 5.62 -4.22 2.27
N ARG A 17 5.16 -3.78 3.44
CA ARG A 17 5.35 -4.42 4.74
C ARG A 17 4.07 -4.33 5.54
N GLU A 18 3.86 -5.26 6.47
CA GLU A 18 2.73 -5.26 7.39
C GLU A 18 2.48 -3.90 8.05
N GLU A 19 3.55 -3.22 8.47
CA GLU A 19 3.50 -1.92 9.15
C GLU A 19 2.85 -0.80 8.31
N TYR A 20 2.88 -0.90 6.97
CA TYR A 20 2.28 0.12 6.10
C TYR A 20 0.79 -0.08 5.84
N SER A 21 0.20 -1.18 6.33
CA SER A 21 -1.23 -1.50 6.15
C SER A 21 -2.15 -0.35 6.58
N SER A 22 -1.90 0.24 7.74
CA SER A 22 -2.70 1.35 8.28
C SER A 22 -2.65 2.59 7.38
N LEU A 23 -1.49 2.89 6.79
CA LEU A 23 -1.35 4.00 5.84
C LEU A 23 -2.08 3.70 4.54
N CYS A 24 -2.00 2.47 4.02
CA CYS A 24 -2.74 2.06 2.83
C CYS A 24 -4.25 2.18 3.05
N PHE A 25 -4.77 1.71 4.18
CA PHE A 25 -6.17 1.86 4.53
C PHE A 25 -6.63 3.30 4.65
N SER A 26 -5.75 4.22 5.04
CA SER A 26 -6.08 5.65 5.10
C SER A 26 -6.31 6.28 3.71
N ILE A 27 -5.85 5.62 2.65
CA ILE A 27 -6.06 6.05 1.25
C ILE A 27 -7.19 5.23 0.61
N TRP A 28 -7.13 3.90 0.74
CA TRP A 28 -8.05 2.98 0.09
C TRP A 28 -9.49 3.12 0.56
N LEU A 29 -9.66 3.30 1.87
CA LEU A 29 -10.97 3.34 2.51
C LEU A 29 -11.49 4.76 2.71
N ASP A 30 -10.75 5.76 2.22
CA ASP A 30 -11.17 7.15 2.25
C ASP A 30 -12.29 7.41 1.25
N ASP A 31 -13.29 8.19 1.64
CA ASP A 31 -14.50 8.41 0.85
C ASP A 31 -14.25 9.24 -0.43
N GLU A 32 -13.17 10.04 -0.47
CA GLU A 32 -12.78 10.79 -1.66
C GLU A 32 -11.77 10.02 -2.50
N MET A 33 -10.67 9.58 -1.89
CA MET A 33 -9.57 8.91 -2.59
C MET A 33 -9.96 7.50 -3.06
N GLY A 34 -10.74 6.76 -2.27
CA GLY A 34 -11.22 5.42 -2.61
C GLY A 34 -12.06 5.36 -3.88
N LYS A 35 -12.68 6.49 -4.30
CA LYS A 35 -13.43 6.57 -5.58
C LYS A 35 -12.56 6.33 -6.81
N TYR A 36 -11.26 6.57 -6.70
CA TYR A 36 -10.29 6.37 -7.78
C TYR A 36 -9.61 5.00 -7.72
N LEU A 37 -10.01 4.16 -6.78
CA LEU A 37 -9.45 2.86 -6.52
C LEU A 37 -10.53 1.78 -6.69
N SER A 38 -10.10 0.53 -6.88
CA SER A 38 -11.02 -0.61 -6.96
C SER A 38 -11.35 -1.20 -5.58
N ASP A 39 -10.88 -0.54 -4.53
CA ASP A 39 -10.96 -0.98 -3.14
C ASP A 39 -12.37 -0.74 -2.57
N PRO A 40 -12.81 -1.58 -1.61
CA PRO A 40 -14.09 -1.38 -0.93
C PRO A 40 -14.07 -0.10 -0.09
N THR A 41 -15.23 0.51 0.11
CA THR A 41 -15.38 1.54 1.14
C THR A 41 -15.15 0.95 2.53
N ARG A 42 -14.80 1.78 3.53
CA ARG A 42 -14.61 1.31 4.91
C ARG A 42 -15.79 0.50 5.44
N ALA A 43 -17.01 0.92 5.13
CA ALA A 43 -18.24 0.24 5.57
C ALA A 43 -18.42 -1.17 4.97
N ASN A 44 -17.78 -1.44 3.83
CA ASN A 44 -17.89 -2.69 3.09
C ASN A 44 -16.60 -3.53 3.12
N ALA A 45 -15.55 -3.06 3.81
CA ALA A 45 -14.29 -3.79 3.94
C ALA A 45 -14.46 -5.01 4.85
N SER A 46 -14.21 -6.20 4.31
CA SER A 46 -14.28 -7.45 5.09
C SER A 46 -13.12 -7.56 6.08
N GLU A 47 -13.26 -8.44 7.07
CA GLU A 47 -12.15 -8.78 7.98
C GLU A 47 -10.93 -9.33 7.21
N SER A 48 -11.15 -10.15 6.17
CA SER A 48 -10.05 -10.65 5.33
C SER A 48 -9.32 -9.50 4.62
N TYR A 49 -10.04 -8.50 4.13
CA TYR A 49 -9.48 -7.31 3.51
C TYR A 49 -8.68 -6.48 4.51
N MET A 50 -9.22 -6.29 5.72
CA MET A 50 -8.52 -5.58 6.79
C MET A 50 -7.26 -6.31 7.30
N ASN A 51 -7.10 -7.59 6.93
CA ASN A 51 -5.92 -8.40 7.22
C ASN A 51 -5.02 -8.63 6.00
N PHE A 52 -5.20 -7.92 4.87
CA PHE A 52 -4.48 -8.21 3.61
C PHE A 52 -2.96 -8.24 3.77
N ALA A 53 -2.40 -7.40 4.65
CA ALA A 53 -0.97 -7.28 4.79
C ALA A 53 -0.36 -8.39 5.66
N LYS A 54 -1.17 -9.15 6.40
CA LYS A 54 -0.68 -10.18 7.32
C LYS A 54 0.05 -11.28 6.55
N GLY A 55 1.32 -11.48 6.85
CA GLY A 55 2.22 -12.41 6.19
C GLY A 55 2.74 -11.93 4.83
N ILE A 56 2.51 -10.67 4.44
CA ILE A 56 2.84 -10.17 3.09
C ILE A 56 4.34 -10.23 2.75
N GLU A 57 5.20 -10.19 3.75
CA GLU A 57 6.65 -10.28 3.55
C GLU A 57 7.08 -11.70 3.11
N ASP A 58 6.36 -12.71 3.61
CA ASP A 58 6.55 -14.14 3.35
C ASP A 58 5.77 -14.62 2.11
N ASP A 59 4.83 -13.81 1.61
CA ASP A 59 4.12 -14.11 0.36
C ASP A 59 5.05 -13.86 -0.85
N GLU A 60 5.26 -14.92 -1.64
CA GLU A 60 6.06 -14.89 -2.87
C GLU A 60 5.20 -14.82 -4.14
N SER A 61 3.86 -14.93 -4.00
CA SER A 61 2.94 -14.87 -5.14
C SER A 61 2.64 -13.45 -5.62
N TRP A 62 2.97 -12.45 -4.80
CA TRP A 62 2.63 -11.05 -5.03
C TRP A 62 3.76 -10.12 -4.57
N TYR A 63 3.98 -9.05 -5.34
CA TYR A 63 5.07 -8.09 -5.11
C TYR A 63 4.54 -6.65 -5.00
N PRO A 64 3.81 -6.31 -3.93
CA PRO A 64 3.32 -4.96 -3.74
C PRO A 64 4.41 -4.01 -3.25
N PHE A 65 4.27 -2.75 -3.65
CA PHE A 65 5.14 -1.65 -3.23
C PHE A 65 4.33 -0.50 -2.65
N VAL A 66 4.99 0.37 -1.90
CA VAL A 66 4.44 1.63 -1.42
C VAL A 66 5.32 2.77 -1.88
N ALA A 67 4.71 3.84 -2.38
CA ALA A 67 5.40 5.02 -2.86
C ALA A 67 5.22 6.19 -1.90
N PHE A 68 6.34 6.70 -1.40
CA PHE A 68 6.41 7.87 -0.54
C PHE A 68 6.99 9.07 -1.29
N LEU A 69 6.48 10.27 -1.01
CA LEU A 69 7.17 11.51 -1.40
C LEU A 69 8.50 11.62 -0.65
N LYS A 70 9.55 11.97 -1.37
CA LYS A 70 10.90 12.08 -0.79
C LYS A 70 11.02 13.22 0.22
N ASP A 71 10.33 14.33 0.00
CA ASP A 71 10.45 15.53 0.82
C ASP A 71 9.69 15.44 2.14
N SER A 72 8.51 14.81 2.13
CA SER A 72 7.60 14.76 3.29
C SER A 72 7.45 13.36 3.89
N TYR A 73 7.93 12.32 3.22
CA TYR A 73 7.64 10.93 3.53
C TYR A 73 6.13 10.61 3.61
N ALA A 74 5.28 11.44 2.99
CA ALA A 74 3.87 11.13 2.86
C ALA A 74 3.67 9.95 1.91
N LEU A 75 2.90 8.94 2.33
CA LEU A 75 2.46 7.87 1.45
C LEU A 75 1.53 8.47 0.40
N ILE A 76 1.80 8.20 -0.88
CA ILE A 76 0.97 8.66 -1.98
C ILE A 76 0.10 7.54 -2.51
N LYS A 77 0.64 6.32 -2.59
CA LYS A 77 -0.06 5.19 -3.18
C LYS A 77 0.63 3.85 -2.85
N GLN A 78 -0.17 2.79 -2.72
CA GLN A 78 0.30 1.41 -2.85
C GLN A 78 0.23 1.01 -4.34
N ILE A 79 1.30 0.37 -4.81
CA ILE A 79 1.51 -0.03 -6.20
C ILE A 79 1.46 -1.55 -6.27
N GLU A 80 0.65 -2.06 -7.19
CA GLU A 80 0.59 -3.47 -7.56
C GLU A 80 1.27 -3.66 -8.92
N ILE A 81 2.19 -4.60 -9.01
CA ILE A 81 2.81 -5.02 -10.28
C ILE A 81 2.27 -6.41 -10.59
N LEU A 82 1.47 -6.50 -11.67
CA LEU A 82 0.90 -7.75 -12.21
C LEU A 82 1.87 -8.43 -13.18
#